data_AF-A0A7S4JAM7-F1
#
_entry.id   AF-A0A7S4JAM7-F1
#
_cell.length_a   1.000
_cell.length_b   1.000
_cell.length_c   1.000
_cell.angle_alpha   90.00
_cell.angle_beta   90.00
_cell.angle_gamma   90.00
#
_symmetry.space_group_name_H-M   'P 1'
#
loop_
_entity.id
_entity.type
_entity.pdbx_description
1 polymer ?
#
loop_
_entity_poly.entity_id
_entity_poly.type
_entity_poly.pdbx_seq_one_letter_code
_entity_poly.pdbx_strand_id
1 'polypeptide(L)'
;MGNIDLDVVKNAPSWSEGIRRYQEQKREHPAGGETRKPQYITKFLMSRQEAMVNPITQKFNDDQTEQVVKRMEETSIAKTLNRAWDTQLFREQHFDIVTQAAKRGHIHEKVYKQILKPPSLVTATHTDYNIISGKGFHEHHWAPLDRRPPRPASPQKKQQFLTALNRPREYDILTNQYTKNHEERAKWEMDRNREEIVQKYWETRNFDAVTCSFYDKDKEAAFQEHMKDKHLNQGSSAINKLPPTLAASESLMYDICTGVVRDPVRLQQIIDADNSILHARAGKIEKEKSLRVSHALSCSCFLTSVCACRKNRFRKTNCF
;
A
#
# COMPACT_ATOMS: atom_id res chain seq x y z
N MET A 1 -18.47 -37.32 0.62
CA MET A 1 -18.49 -36.15 1.52
C MET A 1 -19.51 -36.46 2.60
N GLY A 2 -19.09 -36.55 3.86
CA GLY A 2 -20.00 -36.87 4.97
C GLY A 2 -21.03 -35.76 5.15
N ASN A 3 -22.26 -36.12 5.55
CA ASN A 3 -23.29 -35.17 5.92
C ASN A 3 -22.85 -34.41 7.18
N ILE A 4 -22.19 -33.26 6.97
CA ILE A 4 -21.70 -32.34 8.02
C ILE A 4 -22.83 -32.00 9.00
N ASP A 5 -24.08 -31.98 8.51
CA ASP A 5 -25.29 -31.64 9.27
C ASP A 5 -25.63 -32.66 10.38
N LEU A 6 -25.31 -33.95 10.20
CA LEU A 6 -25.59 -34.99 11.19
C LEU A 6 -24.56 -35.01 12.32
N ASP A 7 -23.35 -34.54 12.06
CA ASP A 7 -22.25 -34.57 13.02
C ASP A 7 -22.35 -33.42 14.05
N VAL A 8 -22.91 -32.27 13.67
CA VAL A 8 -23.13 -31.12 14.57
C VAL A 8 -24.13 -31.45 15.68
N VAL A 9 -25.19 -32.19 15.36
CA VAL A 9 -26.20 -32.62 16.34
C VAL A 9 -25.68 -33.74 17.24
N LYS A 10 -24.88 -34.66 16.69
CA LYS A 10 -24.31 -35.79 17.46
C LYS A 10 -23.19 -35.38 18.42
N ASN A 11 -22.43 -34.33 18.08
CA ASN A 11 -21.29 -33.86 18.90
C ASN A 11 -21.71 -32.87 20.00
N ALA A 12 -22.99 -32.52 20.11
CA ALA A 12 -23.49 -31.62 21.14
C ALA A 12 -23.75 -32.38 22.46
N PRO A 13 -23.51 -31.74 23.63
CA PRO A 13 -23.70 -32.37 24.94
C PRO A 13 -25.18 -32.68 25.25
N SER A 14 -26.12 -32.00 24.59
CA SER A 14 -27.55 -32.32 24.66
C SER A 14 -28.20 -32.15 23.29
N TRP A 15 -29.25 -32.92 23.02
CA TRP A 15 -29.96 -32.91 21.73
C TRP A 15 -30.60 -31.54 21.44
N SER A 16 -31.16 -30.89 22.46
CA SER A 16 -31.74 -29.54 22.33
C SER A 16 -30.69 -28.50 21.97
N GLU A 17 -29.50 -28.59 22.53
CA GLU A 17 -28.38 -27.70 22.21
C GLU A 17 -27.80 -28.00 20.82
N GLY A 18 -27.77 -29.28 20.41
CA GLY A 18 -27.42 -29.70 19.06
C GLY A 18 -28.37 -29.11 18.00
N ILE A 19 -29.68 -29.14 18.25
CA ILE A 19 -30.67 -28.50 17.38
C ILE A 19 -30.50 -26.99 17.36
N ARG A 20 -30.22 -26.37 18.50
CA ARG A 20 -30.05 -24.92 18.60
C ARG A 20 -28.81 -24.46 17.82
N ARG A 21 -27.68 -25.16 17.96
CA ARG A 21 -26.46 -24.93 17.15
C ARG A 21 -26.69 -25.18 15.68
N TYR A 22 -27.43 -26.24 15.32
CA TYR A 22 -27.80 -26.51 13.94
C TYR A 22 -28.67 -25.39 13.35
N GLN A 23 -29.65 -24.87 14.11
CA GLN A 23 -30.46 -23.74 13.69
C GLN A 23 -29.66 -22.44 13.62
N GLU A 24 -28.72 -22.19 14.54
CA GLU A 24 -27.80 -21.06 14.53
C GLU A 24 -26.87 -21.12 13.31
N GLN A 25 -26.29 -22.28 13.01
CA GLN A 25 -25.44 -22.49 11.83
C GLN A 25 -26.22 -22.35 10.52
N LYS A 26 -27.49 -22.78 10.50
CA LYS A 26 -28.38 -22.57 9.34
C LYS A 26 -28.82 -21.10 9.20
N ARG A 27 -28.88 -20.35 10.30
CA ARG A 27 -29.10 -18.89 10.32
C ARG A 27 -27.83 -18.11 9.97
N GLU A 28 -26.66 -18.63 10.33
CA GLU A 28 -25.36 -18.28 9.75
C GLU A 28 -25.28 -18.84 8.32
N HIS A 29 -26.27 -18.49 7.49
CA HIS A 29 -26.02 -18.46 6.07
C HIS A 29 -24.92 -17.42 5.86
N PRO A 30 -23.72 -17.79 5.38
CA PRO A 30 -22.86 -16.80 4.77
C PRO A 30 -23.70 -16.24 3.63
N ALA A 31 -24.15 -14.98 3.76
CA ALA A 31 -24.79 -14.27 2.66
C ALA A 31 -23.95 -14.55 1.40
N GLY A 32 -24.55 -15.21 0.42
CA GLY A 32 -23.83 -16.02 -0.55
C GLY A 32 -22.62 -15.31 -1.15
N GLY A 33 -21.45 -15.95 -1.11
CA GLY A 33 -20.30 -15.62 -1.96
C GLY A 33 -19.68 -14.22 -1.84
N GLU A 34 -20.24 -13.29 -1.08
CA GLU A 34 -19.61 -11.99 -0.85
C GLU A 34 -18.57 -12.18 0.25
N THR A 35 -17.30 -12.33 -0.15
CA THR A 35 -16.15 -11.95 0.69
C THR A 35 -16.54 -10.70 1.48
N ARG A 36 -16.43 -10.74 2.81
CA ARG A 36 -16.73 -9.59 3.68
C ARG A 36 -16.18 -8.34 3.01
N LYS A 37 -17.08 -7.47 2.52
CA LYS A 37 -16.67 -6.30 1.74
C LYS A 37 -15.62 -5.56 2.57
N PRO A 38 -14.43 -5.27 2.01
CA PRO A 38 -13.41 -4.56 2.76
C PRO A 38 -14.04 -3.27 3.28
N GLN A 39 -13.75 -2.93 4.53
CA GLN A 39 -14.25 -1.70 5.11
C GLN A 39 -13.76 -0.52 4.25
N TYR A 40 -14.69 0.27 3.71
CA TYR A 40 -14.33 1.47 2.96
C TYR A 40 -13.70 2.47 3.92
N ILE A 41 -12.39 2.65 3.77
CA ILE A 41 -11.62 3.64 4.50
C ILE A 41 -11.80 4.98 3.78
N THR A 42 -12.48 5.92 4.42
CA THR A 42 -12.65 7.28 3.88
C THR A 42 -11.46 8.17 4.27
N LYS A 43 -11.22 9.24 3.49
CA LYS A 43 -10.22 10.27 3.84
C LYS A 43 -10.47 10.87 5.22
N PHE A 44 -11.74 10.97 5.63
CA PHE A 44 -12.13 11.44 6.95
C PHE A 44 -11.69 10.49 8.07
N LEU A 45 -11.82 9.18 7.88
CA LEU A 45 -11.34 8.18 8.84
C LEU A 45 -9.82 8.17 8.94
N MET A 46 -9.13 8.25 7.80
CA MET A 46 -7.66 8.33 7.77
C MET A 46 -7.14 9.61 8.44
N SER A 47 -7.72 10.77 8.14
CA SER A 47 -7.34 12.04 8.78
C SER A 47 -7.54 12.02 10.30
N ARG A 48 -8.58 11.33 10.80
CA ARG A 48 -8.75 11.13 12.25
C ARG A 48 -7.71 10.20 12.84
N GLN A 49 -7.38 9.09 12.16
CA GLN A 49 -6.33 8.18 12.60
C GLN A 49 -4.96 8.85 12.62
N GLU A 50 -4.64 9.66 11.60
CA GLU A 50 -3.43 10.48 11.55
C GLU A 50 -3.40 11.51 12.68
N ALA A 51 -4.55 12.12 13.02
CA ALA A 51 -4.66 13.05 14.14
C ALA A 51 -4.65 12.37 15.53
N MET A 52 -4.72 11.04 15.63
CA MET A 52 -4.61 10.33 16.91
C MET A 52 -3.17 10.24 17.42
N VAL A 53 -2.19 10.35 16.52
CA VAL A 53 -0.77 10.21 16.84
C VAL A 53 -0.05 11.51 16.51
N ASN A 54 0.78 11.98 17.43
CA ASN A 54 1.64 13.12 17.17
C ASN A 54 2.89 12.65 16.40
N PRO A 55 3.14 13.12 15.17
CA PRO A 55 4.24 12.62 14.35
C PRO A 55 5.63 13.02 14.89
N ILE A 56 5.74 14.09 15.67
CA ILE A 56 7.02 14.55 16.22
C ILE A 56 7.40 13.74 17.46
N THR A 57 6.44 13.53 18.37
CA THR A 57 6.69 12.81 19.62
C THR A 57 6.50 11.30 19.49
N GLN A 58 5.88 10.84 18.39
CA GLN A 58 5.51 9.44 18.15
C GLN A 58 4.63 8.83 19.25
N LYS A 59 3.82 9.67 19.90
CA LYS A 59 2.89 9.27 20.97
C LYS A 59 1.45 9.46 20.55
N PHE A 60 0.55 8.72 21.17
CA PHE A 60 -0.88 9.03 21.04
C PHE A 60 -1.18 10.37 21.70
N ASN A 61 -2.06 11.16 21.08
CA ASN A 61 -2.55 12.42 21.64
C ASN A 61 -3.48 12.20 22.85
N ASP A 62 -4.06 11.01 22.98
CA ASP A 62 -4.85 10.58 24.14
C ASP A 62 -3.98 9.82 25.15
N ASP A 63 -3.87 10.37 26.35
CA ASP A 63 -3.07 9.84 27.45
C ASP A 63 -3.54 8.45 27.91
N GLN A 64 -4.85 8.17 27.85
CA GLN A 64 -5.36 6.87 28.29
C GLN A 64 -4.91 5.76 27.33
N THR A 65 -5.05 6.00 26.03
CA THR A 65 -4.58 5.09 24.99
C THR A 65 -3.07 4.88 25.08
N GLU A 66 -2.30 5.96 25.26
CA GLU A 66 -0.84 5.90 25.44
C GLU A 66 -0.45 5.03 26.65
N GLN A 67 -1.11 5.20 27.80
CA GLN A 67 -0.82 4.40 28.99
C GLN A 67 -1.11 2.90 28.77
N VAL A 68 -2.20 2.57 28.07
CA VAL A 68 -2.54 1.18 27.76
C VAL A 68 -1.48 0.57 26.85
N VAL A 69 -1.11 1.27 25.78
CA VAL A 69 -0.08 0.80 24.83
C VAL A 69 1.25 0.63 25.54
N LYS A 70 1.67 1.61 26.34
CA LYS A 70 2.92 1.53 27.10
C LYS A 70 2.96 0.33 28.04
N ARG A 71 1.87 0.04 28.77
CA ARG A 71 1.79 -1.16 29.63
C ARG A 71 1.84 -2.44 28.81
N MET A 72 1.20 -2.48 27.64
CA MET A 72 1.27 -3.62 26.73
C MET A 72 2.69 -3.85 26.20
N GLU A 73 3.40 -2.78 25.87
CA GLU A 73 4.80 -2.84 25.42
C GLU A 73 5.72 -3.30 26.56
N GLU A 74 5.60 -2.70 27.75
CA GLU A 74 6.38 -3.09 28.94
C GLU A 74 6.19 -4.57 29.27
N THR A 75 4.95 -5.07 29.26
CA THR A 75 4.66 -6.48 29.52
C THR A 75 5.16 -7.39 28.40
N SER A 76 5.09 -6.96 27.13
CA SER A 76 5.63 -7.70 25.98
C SER A 76 7.15 -7.78 26.01
N ILE A 77 7.83 -6.67 26.33
CA ILE A 77 9.28 -6.58 26.49
C ILE A 77 9.70 -7.49 27.64
N ALA A 78 9.07 -7.37 28.81
CA ALA A 78 9.37 -8.23 29.96
C ALA A 78 9.18 -9.71 29.63
N LYS A 79 8.09 -10.07 28.94
CA LYS A 79 7.84 -11.46 28.50
C LYS A 79 8.90 -11.96 27.52
N THR A 80 9.30 -11.12 26.57
CA THR A 80 10.31 -11.46 25.55
C THR A 80 11.69 -11.61 26.18
N LEU A 81 12.09 -10.69 27.06
CA LEU A 81 13.33 -10.76 27.82
C LEU A 81 13.36 -11.98 28.73
N ASN A 82 12.29 -12.24 29.48
CA ASN A 82 12.19 -13.45 30.30
C ASN A 82 12.35 -14.72 29.46
N ARG A 83 11.68 -14.81 28.30
CA ARG A 83 11.82 -15.96 27.38
C ARG A 83 13.24 -16.09 26.82
N ALA A 84 13.86 -14.98 26.44
CA ALA A 84 15.22 -14.97 25.90
C ALA A 84 16.21 -15.40 26.98
N TRP A 85 16.06 -14.90 28.19
CA TRP A 85 16.90 -15.23 29.33
C TRP A 85 16.72 -16.68 29.76
N ASP A 86 15.48 -17.18 29.78
CA ASP A 86 15.21 -18.61 29.99
C ASP A 86 15.91 -19.45 28.91
N THR A 87 15.83 -19.05 27.64
CA THR A 87 16.49 -19.74 26.52
C THR A 87 18.02 -19.71 26.62
N GLN A 88 18.59 -18.59 27.09
CA GLN A 88 20.01 -18.45 27.35
C GLN A 88 20.43 -19.37 28.50
N LEU A 89 19.68 -19.37 29.59
CA LEU A 89 19.94 -20.23 30.75
C LEU A 89 19.94 -21.71 30.35
N PHE A 90 19.05 -22.15 29.45
CA PHE A 90 19.06 -23.51 28.92
C PHE A 90 20.30 -23.88 28.07
N ARG A 91 20.96 -22.89 27.46
CA ARG A 91 22.11 -23.11 26.57
C ARG A 91 23.44 -22.95 27.29
N GLU A 92 23.46 -22.15 28.35
CA GLU A 92 24.65 -21.76 29.09
C GLU A 92 24.69 -22.40 30.49
N GLN A 93 25.67 -21.99 31.30
CA GLN A 93 25.78 -22.41 32.70
C GLN A 93 24.69 -21.78 33.57
N HIS A 94 24.03 -22.62 34.38
CA HIS A 94 22.90 -22.28 35.25
C HIS A 94 23.28 -21.49 36.51
N PHE A 95 24.56 -21.49 36.87
CA PHE A 95 25.11 -20.79 38.03
C PHE A 95 26.09 -19.71 37.60
N ASP A 96 26.29 -18.71 38.45
CA ASP A 96 27.36 -17.74 38.29
C ASP A 96 28.70 -18.37 38.72
N ILE A 97 29.72 -18.24 37.88
CA ILE A 97 31.04 -18.87 38.09
C ILE A 97 31.76 -18.26 39.30
N VAL A 98 31.53 -16.96 39.56
CA VAL A 98 32.24 -16.23 40.62
C VAL A 98 31.58 -16.45 41.97
N THR A 99 30.26 -16.25 42.05
CA THR A 99 29.52 -16.36 43.32
C THR A 99 29.00 -17.76 43.62
N GLN A 100 29.05 -18.69 42.64
CA GLN A 100 28.43 -20.02 42.67
C GLN A 100 26.93 -20.01 42.98
N ALA A 101 26.30 -18.83 42.98
CA ALA A 101 24.88 -18.67 43.17
C ALA A 101 24.13 -19.08 41.90
N ALA A 102 22.94 -19.65 42.06
CA ALA A 102 22.06 -19.89 40.92
C ALA A 102 21.65 -18.55 40.31
N LYS A 103 21.78 -18.40 38.99
CA LYS A 103 21.39 -17.17 38.27
C LYS A 103 19.89 -16.86 38.43
N ARG A 104 19.07 -17.88 38.69
CA ARG A 104 17.65 -17.78 39.05
C ARG A 104 17.25 -18.97 39.91
N GLY A 105 16.38 -18.73 40.90
CA GLY A 105 15.79 -19.79 41.72
C GLY A 105 15.09 -20.82 40.84
N HIS A 106 15.55 -22.07 40.91
CA HIS A 106 14.95 -23.30 40.38
C HIS A 106 13.49 -23.16 39.97
N ILE A 107 13.17 -23.23 38.67
CA ILE A 107 11.83 -23.33 38.03
C ILE A 107 12.10 -23.20 36.51
N HIS A 108 11.82 -24.11 35.59
CA HIS A 108 11.30 -25.46 35.58
C HIS A 108 12.01 -26.19 34.42
N GLU A 109 12.30 -27.48 34.59
CA GLU A 109 12.41 -28.40 33.45
C GLU A 109 11.21 -28.11 32.54
N LYS A 110 11.44 -27.69 31.29
CA LYS A 110 10.33 -27.51 30.36
C LYS A 110 9.59 -28.82 30.35
N VAL A 111 8.36 -28.86 30.89
CA VAL A 111 7.43 -29.95 30.63
C VAL A 111 7.35 -29.98 29.12
N TYR A 112 8.04 -30.95 28.52
CA TYR A 112 8.06 -31.14 27.10
C TYR A 112 6.61 -31.50 26.77
N LYS A 113 5.78 -30.52 26.45
CA LYS A 113 4.51 -30.77 25.81
C LYS A 113 4.90 -31.30 24.45
N GLN A 114 5.13 -32.61 24.36
CA GLN A 114 5.11 -33.31 23.10
C GLN A 114 3.77 -32.92 22.49
N ILE A 115 3.81 -32.02 21.52
CA ILE A 115 2.67 -31.81 20.63
C ILE A 115 2.65 -33.11 19.83
N LEU A 116 2.02 -34.14 20.39
CA LEU A 116 1.74 -35.38 19.71
C LEU A 116 0.93 -34.93 18.49
N LYS A 117 1.56 -34.98 17.31
CA LYS A 117 0.83 -34.87 16.06
C LYS A 117 -0.33 -35.88 16.17
N PRO A 118 -1.57 -35.50 15.84
CA PRO A 118 -2.67 -36.45 15.90
C PRO A 118 -2.23 -37.71 15.16
N PRO A 119 -2.39 -38.92 15.75
CA PRO A 119 -1.98 -40.14 15.09
C PRO A 119 -2.65 -40.16 13.73
N SER A 120 -1.86 -40.16 12.66
CA SER A 120 -2.42 -40.32 11.33
C SER A 120 -3.15 -41.66 11.35
N LEU A 121 -4.47 -41.64 11.17
CA LEU A 121 -5.34 -42.83 11.17
C LEU A 121 -4.92 -43.91 10.16
N VAL A 122 -3.95 -43.60 9.30
CA VAL A 122 -3.26 -44.56 8.44
C VAL A 122 -1.88 -44.80 9.03
N THR A 123 -1.74 -45.90 9.79
CA THR A 123 -0.44 -46.50 10.04
C THR A 123 0.05 -47.03 8.70
N ALA A 124 0.72 -46.18 7.90
CA ALA A 124 1.41 -46.64 6.72
C ALA A 124 2.58 -47.50 7.18
N THR A 125 2.34 -48.80 7.38
CA THR A 125 3.42 -49.77 7.48
C THR A 125 4.14 -49.74 6.14
N HIS A 126 5.28 -49.07 6.08
CA HIS A 126 6.16 -48.98 4.92
C HIS A 126 6.83 -50.34 4.61
N THR A 127 6.10 -51.43 4.77
CA THR A 127 6.56 -52.80 4.54
C THR A 127 6.05 -53.28 3.19
N ASP A 128 6.96 -53.64 2.29
CA ASP A 128 6.65 -54.05 0.91
C ASP A 128 6.12 -55.50 0.80
N TYR A 129 5.67 -56.09 1.91
CA TYR A 129 5.22 -57.48 2.01
C TYR A 129 3.93 -57.60 2.81
N ASN A 130 3.17 -58.66 2.53
CA ASN A 130 1.96 -58.99 3.28
C ASN A 130 2.35 -59.65 4.60
N ILE A 131 1.95 -59.06 5.72
CA ILE A 131 2.33 -59.47 7.08
C ILE A 131 1.78 -60.87 7.42
N ILE A 132 0.66 -61.28 6.80
CA ILE A 132 0.03 -62.58 7.06
C ILE A 132 0.75 -63.70 6.32
N SER A 133 1.18 -63.46 5.08
CA SER A 133 1.80 -64.49 4.23
C SER A 133 3.33 -64.41 4.16
N GLY A 134 3.94 -63.34 4.67
CA GLY A 134 5.39 -63.11 4.64
C GLY A 134 5.98 -62.83 3.25
N LYS A 135 5.16 -62.90 2.20
CA LYS A 135 5.59 -62.73 0.81
C LYS A 135 5.44 -61.28 0.36
N GLY A 136 6.32 -60.85 -0.54
CA GLY A 136 6.30 -59.49 -1.10
C GLY A 136 5.00 -59.18 -1.85
N PHE A 137 4.56 -57.93 -1.87
CA PHE A 137 3.37 -57.51 -2.65
C PHE A 137 3.55 -57.74 -4.17
N HIS A 138 4.78 -57.86 -4.64
CA HIS A 138 5.08 -58.26 -6.02
C HIS A 138 4.72 -59.73 -6.29
N GLU A 139 4.67 -60.61 -5.29
CA GLU A 139 4.20 -62.00 -5.44
C GLU A 139 2.70 -62.12 -5.17
N HIS A 140 2.17 -61.32 -4.23
CA HIS A 140 0.74 -61.25 -3.91
C HIS A 140 -0.04 -60.37 -4.90
N HIS A 141 -0.05 -60.75 -6.17
CA HIS A 141 -1.07 -60.27 -7.10
C HIS A 141 -2.09 -61.36 -7.34
N TRP A 142 -3.36 -60.98 -7.45
CA TRP A 142 -4.44 -61.92 -7.78
C TRP A 142 -4.35 -62.44 -9.23
N ALA A 143 -3.58 -61.78 -10.09
CA ALA A 143 -3.34 -62.17 -11.49
C ALA A 143 -1.90 -62.68 -11.69
N PRO A 144 -1.70 -63.75 -12.50
CA PRO A 144 -0.36 -64.26 -12.84
C PRO A 144 0.51 -63.21 -13.53
N LEU A 145 1.84 -63.37 -13.48
CA LEU A 145 2.83 -62.37 -13.93
C LEU A 145 2.51 -61.79 -15.32
N ASP A 146 2.15 -62.65 -16.28
CA ASP A 146 1.86 -62.26 -17.67
C ASP A 146 0.58 -61.44 -17.85
N ARG A 147 -0.35 -61.50 -16.89
CA ARG A 147 -1.64 -60.79 -16.92
C ARG A 147 -1.67 -59.59 -15.97
N ARG A 148 -0.54 -59.27 -15.34
CA ARG A 148 -0.47 -58.14 -14.42
C ARG A 148 -0.45 -56.84 -15.22
N PRO A 149 -1.30 -55.85 -14.89
CA PRO A 149 -1.15 -54.53 -15.48
C PRO A 149 0.24 -53.97 -15.15
N PRO A 150 0.95 -53.35 -16.12
CA PRO A 150 2.25 -52.76 -15.85
C PRO A 150 2.10 -51.71 -14.73
N ARG A 151 3.03 -51.73 -13.77
CA ARG A 151 3.03 -50.73 -12.71
C ARG A 151 3.12 -49.35 -13.35
N PRO A 152 2.22 -48.40 -13.04
CA PRO A 152 2.37 -47.04 -13.52
C PRO A 152 3.75 -46.55 -13.05
N ALA A 153 4.51 -45.95 -13.96
CA ALA A 153 5.84 -45.42 -13.64
C ALA A 153 5.71 -44.51 -12.42
N SER A 154 6.42 -44.83 -11.34
CA SER A 154 6.44 -43.96 -10.17
C SER A 154 6.94 -42.59 -10.63
N PRO A 155 6.28 -41.48 -10.27
CA PRO A 155 6.79 -40.17 -10.59
C PRO A 155 8.22 -40.05 -10.05
N GLN A 156 9.13 -39.48 -10.84
CA GLN A 156 10.50 -39.22 -10.37
C GLN A 156 10.41 -38.47 -9.04
N LYS A 157 11.14 -38.93 -8.02
CA LYS A 157 11.19 -38.24 -6.73
C LYS A 157 11.55 -36.78 -7.01
N LYS A 158 10.64 -35.86 -6.71
CA LYS A 158 10.91 -34.43 -6.79
C LYS A 158 12.16 -34.18 -5.96
N GLN A 159 13.16 -33.54 -6.54
CA GLN A 159 14.33 -33.10 -5.77
C GLN A 159 13.81 -32.28 -4.59
N GLN A 160 14.40 -32.51 -3.42
CA GLN A 160 13.99 -31.79 -2.23
C GLN A 160 14.11 -30.29 -2.52
N PHE A 161 13.07 -29.52 -2.20
CA PHE A 161 13.14 -28.07 -2.30
C PHE A 161 14.25 -27.58 -1.38
N LEU A 162 15.40 -27.21 -1.96
CA LEU A 162 16.51 -26.62 -1.23
C LEU A 162 16.12 -25.19 -0.86
N THR A 163 15.65 -25.01 0.37
CA THR A 163 15.48 -23.69 0.97
C THR A 163 16.86 -23.06 1.23
N ALA A 164 16.94 -21.73 1.31
CA ALA A 164 18.21 -21.01 1.59
C ALA A 164 18.96 -21.53 2.82
N LEU A 165 18.24 -22.05 3.83
CA LEU A 165 18.82 -22.63 5.05
C LEU A 165 19.43 -24.03 4.85
N ASN A 166 18.96 -24.80 3.86
CA ASN A 166 19.33 -26.21 3.65
C ASN A 166 20.21 -26.41 2.41
N ARG A 167 20.52 -25.34 1.66
CA ARG A 167 21.42 -25.42 0.52
C ARG A 167 22.86 -25.60 1.03
N PRO A 168 23.60 -26.64 0.59
CA PRO A 168 25.00 -26.76 0.95
C PRO A 168 25.78 -25.54 0.46
N ARG A 169 26.77 -25.12 1.24
CA ARG A 169 27.66 -24.02 0.84
C ARG A 169 28.40 -24.40 -0.44
N GLU A 170 28.53 -23.44 -1.34
CA GLU A 170 29.14 -23.66 -2.66
C GLU A 170 30.65 -23.51 -2.65
N TYR A 171 31.20 -23.01 -1.54
CA TYR A 171 32.62 -22.83 -1.32
C TYR A 171 32.99 -23.30 0.09
N ASP A 172 34.25 -23.70 0.23
CA ASP A 172 34.85 -24.04 1.51
C ASP A 172 35.21 -22.75 2.28
N ILE A 173 34.84 -22.70 3.55
CA ILE A 173 35.00 -21.52 4.41
C ILE A 173 36.46 -21.30 4.78
N LEU A 174 37.27 -22.36 4.83
CA LEU A 174 38.69 -22.26 5.22
C LEU A 174 39.56 -21.84 4.04
N THR A 175 39.32 -22.41 2.86
CA THR A 175 40.15 -22.19 1.67
C THR A 175 39.56 -21.18 0.68
N ASN A 176 38.29 -20.77 0.85
CA ASN A 176 37.50 -19.98 -0.11
C ASN A 176 37.45 -20.58 -1.53
N GLN A 177 37.77 -21.87 -1.67
CA GLN A 177 37.68 -22.56 -2.95
C GLN A 177 36.25 -23.03 -3.19
N TYR A 178 35.80 -22.91 -4.43
CA TYR A 178 34.47 -23.40 -4.82
C TYR A 178 34.47 -24.92 -4.93
N THR A 179 33.40 -25.54 -4.45
CA THR A 179 33.24 -27.01 -4.45
C THR A 179 33.17 -27.59 -5.87
N LYS A 180 32.79 -26.77 -6.86
CA LYS A 180 32.74 -27.13 -8.29
C LYS A 180 33.34 -26.01 -9.14
N ASN A 181 34.16 -26.38 -10.11
CA ASN A 181 34.76 -25.50 -11.13
C ASN A 181 35.35 -24.19 -10.56
N HIS A 182 36.24 -24.29 -9.57
CA HIS A 182 36.78 -23.11 -8.87
C HIS A 182 37.46 -22.10 -9.80
N GLU A 183 38.31 -22.56 -10.72
CA GLU A 183 39.06 -21.68 -11.61
C GLU A 183 38.15 -20.90 -12.57
N GLU A 184 37.17 -21.58 -13.18
CA GLU A 184 36.21 -20.96 -14.10
C GLU A 184 35.36 -19.92 -13.37
N ARG A 185 34.90 -20.24 -12.16
CA ARG A 185 34.08 -19.34 -11.36
C ARG A 185 34.86 -18.15 -10.85
N ALA A 186 36.09 -18.36 -10.38
CA ALA A 186 36.98 -17.29 -9.96
C ALA A 186 37.25 -16.32 -11.12
N LYS A 187 37.53 -16.84 -12.32
CA LYS A 187 37.72 -16.01 -13.51
C LYS A 187 36.45 -15.22 -13.84
N TRP A 188 35.29 -15.86 -13.86
CA TRP A 188 34.01 -15.19 -14.11
C TRP A 188 33.72 -14.08 -13.09
N GLU A 189 34.00 -14.32 -11.80
CA GLU A 189 33.84 -13.30 -10.75
C GLU A 189 34.81 -12.14 -10.91
N MET A 190 36.07 -12.40 -11.30
CA MET A 190 37.04 -11.34 -11.61
C MET A 190 36.61 -10.50 -12.80
N ASP A 191 36.14 -11.15 -13.88
CA ASP A 191 35.64 -10.47 -15.07
C ASP A 191 34.42 -9.61 -14.74
N ARG A 192 33.46 -10.16 -13.99
CA ARG A 192 32.28 -9.42 -13.50
C ARG A 192 32.67 -8.23 -12.62
N ASN A 193 33.59 -8.42 -11.68
CA ASN A 193 34.04 -7.33 -10.81
C ASN A 193 34.74 -6.23 -11.62
N ARG A 194 35.52 -6.60 -12.64
CA ARG A 194 36.13 -5.66 -13.57
C ARG A 194 35.08 -4.84 -14.31
N GLU A 195 34.04 -5.49 -14.83
CA GLU A 195 32.91 -4.82 -15.48
C GLU A 195 32.19 -3.85 -14.54
N GLU A 196 31.90 -4.27 -13.30
CA GLU A 196 31.27 -3.42 -12.29
C GLU A 196 32.14 -2.19 -11.93
N ILE A 197 33.46 -2.37 -11.85
CA ILE A 197 34.40 -1.27 -11.61
C ILE A 197 34.41 -0.30 -12.79
N VAL A 198 34.46 -0.82 -14.02
CA VAL A 198 34.42 0.00 -15.24
C VAL A 198 33.11 0.78 -15.30
N GLN A 199 31.98 0.16 -14.98
CA GLN A 199 30.69 0.82 -14.93
C GLN A 199 30.67 1.96 -13.92
N LYS A 200 31.07 1.71 -12.66
CA LYS A 200 31.16 2.73 -11.61
C LYS A 200 32.12 3.87 -11.97
N TYR A 201 33.21 3.54 -12.66
CA TYR A 201 34.16 4.53 -13.15
C TYR A 201 33.48 5.49 -14.15
N TRP A 202 32.75 4.96 -15.13
CA TRP A 202 32.06 5.78 -16.14
C TRP A 202 30.82 6.50 -15.63
N GLU A 203 30.14 5.96 -14.62
CA GLU A 203 29.05 6.65 -13.92
C GLU A 203 29.53 7.96 -13.28
N THR A 204 30.74 7.95 -12.71
CA THR A 204 31.31 9.12 -12.02
C THR A 204 32.11 10.04 -12.94
N ARG A 205 32.62 9.54 -14.07
CA ARG A 205 33.52 10.27 -14.99
C ARG A 205 32.96 10.30 -16.40
N ASN A 206 31.81 10.96 -16.55
CA ASN A 206 31.19 11.20 -17.84
C ASN A 206 31.74 12.44 -18.57
N PHE A 207 32.39 13.35 -17.84
CA PHE A 207 32.86 14.64 -18.34
C PHE A 207 34.37 14.79 -18.17
N ASP A 208 35.03 15.31 -19.21
CA ASP A 208 36.43 15.70 -19.16
C ASP A 208 36.55 17.18 -18.83
N ALA A 209 37.10 17.47 -17.64
CA ALA A 209 37.29 18.84 -17.17
C ALA A 209 38.41 19.59 -17.91
N VAL A 210 39.33 18.90 -18.60
CA VAL A 210 40.44 19.55 -19.30
C VAL A 210 39.99 20.03 -20.68
N THR A 211 39.33 19.17 -21.45
CA THR A 211 38.76 19.54 -22.75
C THR A 211 37.41 20.24 -22.62
N CYS A 212 36.80 20.22 -21.43
CA CYS A 212 35.47 20.73 -21.15
C CYS A 212 34.39 20.09 -22.05
N SER A 213 34.51 18.80 -22.33
CA SER A 213 33.58 18.05 -23.19
C SER A 213 33.19 16.69 -22.58
N PHE A 214 32.01 16.17 -22.94
CA PHE A 214 31.63 14.81 -22.56
C PHE A 214 32.43 13.79 -23.39
N TYR A 215 32.83 12.67 -22.76
CA TYR A 215 33.52 11.58 -23.47
C TYR A 215 32.62 10.92 -24.53
N ASP A 216 31.31 10.96 -24.31
CA ASP A 216 30.28 10.41 -25.20
C ASP A 216 29.81 11.48 -26.19
N LYS A 217 30.05 11.23 -27.48
CA LYS A 217 29.80 12.19 -28.57
C LYS A 217 28.32 12.52 -28.73
N ASP A 218 27.43 11.56 -28.49
CA ASP A 218 26.00 11.75 -28.67
C ASP A 218 25.44 12.64 -27.54
N LYS A 219 25.95 12.45 -26.31
CA LYS A 219 25.62 13.31 -25.17
C LYS A 219 26.16 14.73 -25.35
N GLU A 220 27.37 14.86 -25.87
CA GLU A 220 27.95 16.17 -26.19
C GLU A 220 27.11 16.91 -27.24
N ALA A 221 26.71 16.24 -28.32
CA ALA A 221 25.85 16.83 -29.35
C ALA A 221 24.52 17.31 -28.77
N ALA A 222 23.86 16.46 -27.97
CA ALA A 222 22.61 16.82 -27.30
C ALA A 222 22.78 17.99 -26.31
N PHE A 223 23.90 18.04 -25.58
CA PHE A 223 24.22 19.14 -24.69
C PHE A 223 24.41 20.45 -25.46
N GLN A 224 25.12 20.42 -26.58
CA GLN A 224 25.33 21.59 -27.44
C GLN A 224 24.03 22.10 -28.05
N GLU A 225 23.16 21.22 -28.53
CA GLU A 225 21.83 21.60 -29.02
C GLU A 225 21.01 22.27 -27.93
N HIS A 226 20.93 21.66 -26.76
CA HIS A 226 20.21 22.21 -25.62
C HIS A 226 20.79 23.56 -25.15
N MET A 227 22.12 23.74 -25.19
CA MET A 227 22.74 25.02 -24.87
C MET A 227 22.43 26.09 -25.92
N LYS A 228 22.43 25.74 -27.21
CA LYS A 228 22.01 26.64 -28.30
C LYS A 228 20.55 27.08 -28.11
N ASP A 229 19.66 26.14 -27.80
CA ASP A 229 18.26 26.42 -27.54
C ASP A 229 18.08 27.31 -26.30
N LYS A 230 18.84 27.04 -25.22
CA LYS A 230 18.84 27.88 -24.03
C LYS A 230 19.32 29.29 -24.32
N HIS A 231 20.38 29.46 -25.12
CA HIS A 231 20.89 30.76 -25.51
C HIS A 231 19.90 31.53 -26.39
N LEU A 232 19.25 30.85 -27.35
CA LEU A 232 18.23 31.45 -28.19
C LEU A 232 17.00 31.89 -27.36
N ASN A 233 16.60 31.07 -26.40
CA ASN A 233 15.48 31.36 -25.50
C ASN A 233 15.87 32.23 -24.29
N GLN A 234 17.14 32.60 -24.16
CA GLN A 234 17.62 33.38 -23.03
C GLN A 234 17.01 34.78 -23.09
N GLY A 235 16.19 35.11 -22.09
CA GLY A 235 15.54 36.42 -21.99
C GLY A 235 14.11 36.48 -22.54
N SER A 236 13.64 35.46 -23.27
CA SER A 236 12.23 35.41 -23.74
C SER A 236 11.23 35.44 -22.58
N SER A 237 11.57 34.78 -21.47
CA SER A 237 10.75 34.76 -20.25
C SER A 237 11.02 35.92 -19.29
N ALA A 238 11.86 36.90 -19.64
CA ALA A 238 12.19 38.00 -18.72
C ALA A 238 10.96 38.82 -18.34
N ILE A 239 10.08 39.10 -19.31
CA ILE A 239 8.82 39.84 -19.10
C ILE A 239 7.87 39.07 -18.18
N ASN A 240 7.84 37.73 -18.26
CA ASN A 240 6.98 36.89 -17.42
C ASN A 240 7.42 36.82 -15.95
N LYS A 241 8.68 37.15 -15.65
CA LYS A 241 9.19 37.26 -14.27
C LYS A 241 8.83 38.60 -13.61
N LEU A 242 8.40 39.59 -14.40
CA LEU A 242 8.00 40.87 -13.86
C LEU A 242 6.67 40.72 -13.10
N PRO A 243 6.44 41.54 -12.05
CA PRO A 243 5.15 41.61 -11.38
C PRO A 243 4.02 41.85 -12.38
N PRO A 244 2.82 41.26 -12.21
CA PRO A 244 1.73 41.38 -13.18
C PRO A 244 1.38 42.81 -13.55
N THR A 245 1.50 43.75 -12.62
CA THR A 245 1.27 45.19 -12.86
C THR A 245 2.26 45.79 -13.85
N LEU A 246 3.55 45.47 -13.72
CA LEU A 246 4.59 45.93 -14.65
C LEU A 246 4.52 45.13 -15.95
N ALA A 247 4.28 43.83 -15.88
CA ALA A 247 4.21 42.95 -17.03
C ALA A 247 2.98 43.20 -17.92
N ALA A 248 1.93 43.82 -17.36
CA ALA A 248 0.73 44.28 -18.08
C ALA A 248 0.81 45.78 -18.44
N SER A 249 1.93 46.45 -18.17
CA SER A 249 2.07 47.87 -18.50
C SER A 249 2.13 48.08 -20.00
N GLU A 250 1.43 49.11 -20.48
CA GLU A 250 1.36 49.47 -21.90
C GLU A 250 2.74 49.74 -22.50
N SER A 251 3.69 50.24 -21.70
CA SER A 251 5.06 50.55 -22.12
C SER A 251 5.90 49.32 -22.49
N LEU A 252 5.54 48.12 -22.01
CA LEU A 252 6.18 46.87 -22.43
C LEU A 252 5.50 46.25 -23.65
N MET A 253 4.22 46.56 -23.87
CA MET A 253 3.44 46.00 -24.98
C MET A 253 3.62 46.76 -26.28
N TYR A 254 3.85 48.07 -26.18
CA TYR A 254 4.04 48.96 -27.31
C TYR A 254 5.36 49.69 -27.20
N ASP A 255 5.97 49.93 -28.35
CA ASP A 255 7.03 50.91 -28.45
C ASP A 255 6.41 52.32 -28.50
N ILE A 256 6.64 53.10 -27.44
CA ILE A 256 6.03 54.44 -27.27
C ILE A 256 6.42 55.40 -28.40
N CYS A 257 7.62 55.24 -28.97
CA CYS A 257 8.13 56.17 -29.97
C CYS A 257 7.64 55.83 -31.39
N THR A 258 7.45 54.55 -31.68
CA THR A 258 7.07 54.09 -33.03
C THR A 258 5.61 53.65 -33.13
N GLY A 259 4.92 53.45 -32.01
CA GLY A 259 3.55 52.93 -31.96
C GLY A 259 3.43 51.46 -32.36
N VAL A 260 4.55 50.76 -32.58
CA VAL A 260 4.55 49.36 -33.00
C VAL A 260 4.29 48.45 -31.80
N VAL A 261 3.41 47.47 -31.98
CA VAL A 261 3.12 46.45 -30.97
C VAL A 261 4.27 45.46 -30.90
N ARG A 262 4.88 45.32 -29.72
CA ARG A 262 5.96 44.35 -29.48
C ARG A 262 5.41 42.95 -29.28
N ASP A 263 4.36 42.80 -28.47
CA ASP A 263 3.74 41.51 -28.13
C ASP A 263 2.22 41.51 -28.43
N PRO A 264 1.80 41.12 -29.65
CA PRO A 264 0.39 41.17 -30.04
C PRO A 264 -0.49 40.16 -29.30
N VAL A 265 0.06 38.98 -28.97
CA VAL A 265 -0.68 37.90 -28.29
C VAL A 265 -1.05 38.31 -26.88
N ARG A 266 -0.09 38.86 -26.13
CA ARG A 266 -0.30 39.31 -24.76
C ARG A 266 -1.27 40.48 -24.72
N LEU A 267 -1.20 41.37 -25.71
CA LEU A 267 -2.11 42.50 -25.82
C LEU A 267 -3.55 42.04 -25.98
N GLN A 268 -3.79 41.06 -26.85
CA GLN A 268 -5.11 40.45 -27.01
C GLN A 268 -5.65 39.88 -25.70
N GLN A 269 -4.79 39.20 -24.92
CA GLN A 269 -5.20 38.65 -23.62
C GLN A 269 -5.67 39.72 -22.62
N ILE A 270 -5.01 40.89 -22.60
CA ILE A 270 -5.42 42.00 -21.73
C ILE A 270 -6.73 42.61 -22.22
N ILE A 271 -6.86 42.82 -23.54
CA ILE A 271 -8.10 43.32 -24.15
C ILE A 271 -9.27 42.39 -23.82
N ASP A 272 -9.08 41.07 -23.94
CA ASP A 272 -10.11 40.07 -23.64
C ASP A 272 -10.47 40.07 -22.14
N ALA A 273 -9.46 40.21 -21.26
CA ALA A 273 -9.69 40.31 -19.83
C ALA A 273 -10.51 41.57 -19.47
N ASP A 274 -10.16 42.72 -20.03
CA ASP A 274 -10.88 43.98 -19.82
C ASP A 274 -12.31 43.89 -20.38
N ASN A 275 -12.49 43.35 -21.57
CA ASN A 275 -13.81 43.10 -22.16
C ASN A 275 -14.65 42.18 -21.26
N SER A 276 -14.07 41.11 -20.71
CA SER A 276 -14.79 40.22 -19.80
C SER A 276 -15.27 40.94 -18.53
N ILE A 277 -14.45 41.85 -17.97
CA ILE A 277 -14.79 42.66 -16.80
C ILE A 277 -15.91 43.64 -17.16
N LEU A 278 -15.85 44.27 -18.33
CA LEU A 278 -16.87 45.19 -18.82
C LEU A 278 -18.21 44.47 -19.02
N HIS A 279 -18.21 43.29 -19.65
CA HIS A 279 -19.41 42.47 -19.81
C HIS A 279 -20.01 42.04 -18.47
N ALA A 280 -19.18 41.63 -17.50
CA ALA A 280 -19.64 41.28 -16.16
C ALA A 280 -20.26 42.48 -15.42
N ARG A 281 -19.68 43.68 -15.57
CA ARG A 281 -20.24 44.92 -15.01
C ARG A 281 -21.55 45.30 -15.70
N ALA A 282 -21.62 45.23 -17.02
CA ALA A 282 -22.84 45.50 -17.79
C ALA A 282 -23.99 44.57 -17.35
N GLY A 283 -23.73 43.28 -17.22
CA GLY A 283 -24.73 42.31 -16.74
C GLY A 283 -25.21 42.56 -15.32
N LYS A 284 -24.35 43.06 -14.42
CA LYS A 284 -24.77 43.49 -13.06
C LYS A 284 -25.69 44.70 -13.12
N ILE A 285 -25.36 45.70 -13.94
CA ILE A 285 -26.18 46.91 -14.11
C ILE A 285 -27.55 46.54 -14.71
N GLU A 286 -27.59 45.65 -15.69
CA GLU A 286 -28.84 45.16 -16.29
C GLU A 286 -29.71 44.42 -15.26
N LYS A 287 -29.10 43.53 -14.45
CA LYS A 287 -29.82 42.86 -13.36
C LYS A 287 -30.37 43.86 -12.36
N GLU A 288 -29.59 44.85 -11.95
CA GLU A 288 -30.04 45.89 -11.03
C GLU A 288 -31.19 46.72 -11.61
N LYS A 289 -31.11 47.11 -12.89
CA LYS A 289 -32.21 47.77 -13.61
C LYS A 289 -33.46 46.89 -13.64
N SER A 290 -33.33 45.60 -13.95
CA SER A 290 -34.45 44.67 -13.99
C SER A 290 -35.12 44.51 -12.62
N LEU A 291 -34.32 44.45 -11.55
CA LEU A 291 -34.81 44.40 -10.17
C LEU A 291 -35.55 45.70 -9.81
N ARG A 292 -35.01 46.87 -10.16
CA ARG A 292 -35.69 48.16 -9.93
C ARG A 292 -37.03 48.26 -10.66
N VAL A 293 -37.12 47.80 -11.91
CA VAL A 293 -38.37 47.77 -12.68
C VAL A 293 -39.38 46.80 -12.07
N SER A 294 -38.94 45.60 -11.69
CA SER A 294 -39.79 44.60 -11.03
C SER A 294 -40.33 45.10 -9.68
N HIS A 295 -39.50 45.81 -8.90
CA HIS A 295 -39.90 46.42 -7.65
C HIS A 295 -40.94 47.54 -7.87
N ALA A 296 -40.73 48.41 -8.86
CA ALA A 296 -41.70 49.45 -9.23
C ALA A 296 -43.06 48.87 -9.68
N LEU A 297 -43.04 47.79 -10.47
CA LEU A 297 -44.26 47.08 -10.89
C LEU A 297 -44.98 46.43 -9.70
N SER A 298 -44.25 45.81 -8.78
CA SER A 298 -44.83 45.22 -7.55
C SER A 298 -45.48 46.27 -6.65
N CYS A 299 -44.89 47.47 -6.56
CA CYS A 299 -45.42 48.58 -5.78
C CYS A 299 -46.69 49.17 -6.42
N SER A 300 -46.75 49.23 -7.76
CA SER A 300 -47.94 49.69 -8.49
C SER A 300 -49.15 48.76 -8.33
N CYS A 301 -48.92 47.43 -8.31
CA CYS A 301 -49.98 46.44 -8.08
C CYS A 301 -50.56 46.51 -6.65
N PHE A 302 -49.75 46.86 -5.67
CA PHE A 302 -50.19 47.00 -4.28
C PHE A 302 -51.13 48.21 -4.10
N LEU A 303 -50.85 49.33 -4.77
CA LEU A 303 -51.69 50.53 -4.75
C LEU A 303 -53.05 50.31 -5.43
N THR A 304 -53.12 49.52 -6.51
CA THR A 304 -54.40 49.18 -7.16
C THR A 304 -55.23 48.19 -6.34
N SER A 305 -54.60 47.25 -5.64
CA SER A 305 -55.27 46.27 -4.75
C SER A 305 -55.90 46.93 -3.52
N VAL A 306 -55.19 47.86 -2.88
CA VAL A 306 -55.71 48.59 -1.70
C VAL A 306 -56.86 49.53 -2.08
N CYS A 307 -56.85 50.12 -3.28
CA CYS A 307 -57.96 50.96 -3.76
C CYS A 307 -59.23 50.16 -4.11
N ALA A 308 -59.11 48.92 -4.58
CA ALA A 308 -60.27 48.05 -4.85
C ALA A 308 -60.97 47.57 -3.56
N CYS A 309 -60.20 47.32 -2.50
CA CYS A 309 -60.75 46.83 -1.24
C CYS A 309 -61.54 47.90 -0.45
N ARG A 310 -61.25 49.20 -0.66
CA ARG A 310 -61.96 50.30 0.01
C ARG A 310 -63.35 50.60 -0.57
N LYS A 311 -63.63 50.23 -1.83
CA LYS A 311 -64.96 50.42 -2.46
C LYS A 311 -65.98 49.34 -2.10
N ASN A 312 -65.56 48.15 -1.65
CA ASN A 312 -66.48 47.04 -1.32
C ASN A 312 -66.97 47.01 0.14
N ARG A 313 -66.50 47.91 1.01
CA ARG A 313 -66.91 47.96 2.43
C ARG A 313 -68.14 48.85 2.71
N PHE A 314 -68.67 49.56 1.72
CA PHE A 314 -69.78 50.52 1.92
C PHE A 314 -71.16 50.03 1.44
N ARG A 315 -71.33 48.74 1.06
CA ARG A 315 -72.60 48.22 0.51
C ARG A 315 -73.34 47.19 1.39
N LYS A 316 -72.98 47.03 2.67
CA LYS A 316 -73.67 46.09 3.59
C LYS A 316 -74.01 46.71 4.94
N THR A 317 -74.86 47.74 4.94
CA THR A 317 -75.64 48.17 6.11
C THR A 317 -76.91 48.85 5.60
N ASN A 318 -77.96 48.06 5.35
CA ASN A 318 -79.37 48.46 5.32
C ASN A 318 -80.22 47.22 5.00
N CYS A 319 -80.44 46.39 6.02
CA CYS A 319 -81.53 45.42 6.12
C CYS A 319 -81.65 45.07 7.61
N PHE A 320 -82.38 45.90 8.36
CA PHE A 320 -83.43 45.58 9.33
C PHE A 320 -83.76 46.84 10.15
#